data_AF-A0A9Q0GM29-F1
#
_entry.id   AF-A0A9Q0GM29-F1
#
_cell.length_a   1.000
_cell.length_b   1.000
_cell.length_c   1.000
_cell.angle_alpha   90.00
_cell.angle_beta   90.00
_cell.angle_gamma   90.00
#
_symmetry.space_group_name_H-M   'P 1'
#
loop_
_entity.id
_entity.type
_entity.pdbx_description
1 polymer ?
#
loop_
_entity_poly.entity_id
_entity_poly.type
_entity_poly.pdbx_seq_one_letter_code
_entity_poly.pdbx_strand_id
1 'polypeptide(L)'
;MAFQGKKLINDPNAVVTEFIEGLVETYPGLQYLDGFPEIKVVLRADVSGGNYDKVAIISGGGSGHEPAHAGFVGEGMLTAAICGEVFASPQVDAILAGIRAVTGPMGCLLIVKNYTGDRLNFGLAAEQAKSEGYKVETIIVGDDCALPPPRGIAGRRGLAGTILVHKVAGAAAAGGLSLAEVAAEAKRAAEMVGTMGVALSVCTLPGQVTSDRLGPEKMELGLGIHGEPGAAVADMQPVDVVVSHVLKQILSPETNYVPITRGNRVVLMVNGLGATPIMELMIAAGKAVPQLQLEHGLAVDRVYTGSFMTSLDMAGFSLSIMKADQTILQRLDAATKAPGWPVAVDGNRPPAKIPVPVPQSRSTKIDESLSRPLQLTEQGQMLEAAIDAATKAIVDLKDSLNEWDSKVGDGDCGSTMSRGATAIMVDMKKYYPLNDVVETVNEIGSSIRRVMGGTSGIIYHIFCKAAYAQLKANKQSVVTSKQWAEALEAAIAAVSKYGGASAGYRTLLDALIPASAVLQERLNGGDDPFNAFLLSSEAALAGAESTKQMQAQAGRSTYVSADILATVPDPGAMAAASWYRAAALAVKRRRC
;
A
#
# COMPACT_ATOMS: atom_id res chain seq x y z
N MET A 1 11.87 -31.31 7.20
CA MET A 1 11.79 -30.72 5.85
C MET A 1 12.46 -29.37 5.90
N ALA A 2 13.38 -29.06 4.97
CA ALA A 2 13.89 -27.70 4.85
C ALA A 2 12.82 -26.87 4.13
N PHE A 3 12.30 -25.82 4.76
CA PHE A 3 11.41 -24.87 4.10
C PHE A 3 12.26 -24.10 3.07
N GLN A 4 12.06 -24.39 1.78
CA GLN A 4 12.87 -23.81 0.68
C GLN A 4 12.43 -22.37 0.32
N GLY A 5 11.24 -21.95 0.74
CA GLY A 5 10.71 -20.61 0.52
C GLY A 5 9.86 -20.12 1.71
N LYS A 6 9.67 -18.80 1.85
CA LYS A 6 8.92 -18.18 2.94
C LYS A 6 7.41 -18.28 2.69
N LYS A 7 6.75 -19.32 3.20
CA LYS A 7 5.28 -19.46 3.17
C LYS A 7 4.75 -19.95 4.52
N LEU A 8 3.56 -19.47 4.90
CA LEU A 8 2.82 -19.94 6.08
C LEU A 8 1.96 -21.14 5.69
N ILE A 9 2.58 -22.31 5.59
CA ILE A 9 1.95 -23.56 5.14
C ILE A 9 2.55 -24.75 5.91
N ASN A 10 1.81 -25.86 5.97
CA ASN A 10 2.34 -27.13 6.46
C ASN A 10 3.05 -27.90 5.32
N ASP A 11 2.33 -28.80 4.64
CA ASP A 11 2.83 -29.54 3.48
C ASP A 11 2.53 -28.77 2.17
N PRO A 12 3.54 -28.46 1.34
CA PRO A 12 3.34 -27.87 0.02
C PRO A 12 2.33 -28.58 -0.89
N ASN A 13 2.12 -29.89 -0.72
CA ASN A 13 1.16 -30.67 -1.50
C ASN A 13 -0.27 -30.64 -0.93
N ALA A 14 -0.44 -30.19 0.32
CA ALA A 14 -1.75 -30.10 0.97
C ALA A 14 -2.36 -28.70 0.93
N VAL A 15 -1.65 -27.70 0.39
CA VAL A 15 -2.04 -26.28 0.47
C VAL A 15 -3.43 -25.98 -0.08
N VAL A 16 -3.88 -26.67 -1.13
CA VAL A 16 -5.22 -26.46 -1.69
C VAL A 16 -6.28 -27.08 -0.79
N THR A 17 -6.00 -28.24 -0.20
CA THR A 17 -6.87 -28.92 0.76
C THR A 17 -7.06 -28.05 2.01
N GLU A 18 -5.97 -27.63 2.64
CA GLU A 18 -6.00 -26.80 3.85
C GLU A 18 -6.65 -25.43 3.57
N PHE A 19 -6.44 -24.85 2.38
CA PHE A 19 -7.15 -23.65 1.95
C PHE A 19 -8.67 -23.85 1.91
N ILE A 20 -9.15 -24.94 1.30
CA ILE A 20 -10.58 -25.22 1.20
C ILE A 20 -11.19 -25.45 2.58
N GLU A 21 -10.52 -26.17 3.47
CA GLU A 21 -10.93 -26.36 4.88
C GLU A 21 -11.10 -25.01 5.59
N GLY A 22 -10.07 -24.14 5.53
CA GLY A 22 -10.15 -22.81 6.12
C GLY A 22 -11.24 -21.93 5.49
N LEU A 23 -11.48 -22.06 4.19
CA LEU A 23 -12.52 -21.32 3.48
C LEU A 23 -13.92 -21.70 3.95
N VAL A 24 -14.25 -23.00 4.06
CA VAL A 24 -15.59 -23.45 4.47
C VAL A 24 -15.85 -23.19 5.97
N GLU A 25 -14.82 -23.27 6.81
CA GLU A 25 -14.91 -22.88 8.23
C GLU A 25 -15.15 -21.37 8.38
N THR A 26 -14.60 -20.55 7.48
CA THR A 26 -14.77 -19.09 7.51
C THR A 26 -16.15 -18.66 6.98
N TYR A 27 -16.67 -19.33 5.95
CA TYR A 27 -17.90 -18.93 5.25
C TYR A 27 -18.96 -20.04 5.31
N PRO A 28 -19.91 -20.00 6.28
CA PRO A 28 -20.93 -21.04 6.47
C PRO A 28 -21.88 -21.25 5.27
N GLY A 29 -21.91 -20.31 4.33
CA GLY A 29 -22.68 -20.45 3.08
C GLY A 29 -21.98 -21.32 2.03
N LEU A 30 -20.76 -21.81 2.30
CA LEU A 30 -19.95 -22.65 1.42
C LEU A 30 -19.79 -24.05 2.03
N GLN A 31 -19.66 -25.05 1.16
CA GLN A 31 -19.33 -26.42 1.53
C GLN A 31 -18.45 -27.05 0.45
N TYR A 32 -17.67 -28.07 0.80
CA TYR A 32 -16.99 -28.91 -0.18
C TYR A 32 -17.86 -30.11 -0.57
N LEU A 33 -17.64 -30.64 -1.78
CA LEU A 33 -18.34 -31.82 -2.26
C LEU A 33 -17.83 -33.10 -1.60
N ASP A 34 -18.69 -34.10 -1.42
CA ASP A 34 -18.27 -35.45 -1.01
C ASP A 34 -17.23 -36.04 -1.98
N GLY A 35 -16.28 -36.80 -1.44
CA GLY A 35 -15.05 -37.20 -2.13
C GLY A 35 -13.87 -36.23 -1.94
N PHE A 36 -14.00 -35.22 -1.10
CA PHE A 36 -12.88 -34.41 -0.59
C PHE A 36 -11.98 -35.26 0.33
N PRO A 37 -10.64 -35.19 0.23
CA PRO A 37 -9.83 -34.19 -0.49
C PRO A 37 -9.46 -34.51 -1.95
N GLU A 38 -9.83 -35.68 -2.48
CA GLU A 38 -9.52 -36.07 -3.86
C GLU A 38 -10.31 -35.25 -4.90
N ILE A 39 -11.56 -34.91 -4.58
CA ILE A 39 -12.44 -34.05 -5.38
C ILE A 39 -12.55 -32.69 -4.71
N LYS A 40 -11.77 -31.72 -5.21
CA LYS A 40 -11.70 -30.36 -4.66
C LYS A 40 -12.72 -29.43 -5.31
N VAL A 41 -13.97 -29.54 -4.90
CA VAL A 41 -15.08 -28.69 -5.37
C VAL A 41 -15.66 -27.91 -4.20
N VAL A 42 -15.67 -26.59 -4.31
CA VAL A 42 -16.38 -25.70 -3.38
C VAL A 42 -17.68 -25.26 -4.02
N LEU A 43 -18.80 -25.41 -3.31
CA LEU A 43 -20.13 -25.04 -3.78
C LEU A 43 -20.91 -24.31 -2.70
N ARG A 44 -22.02 -23.68 -3.11
CA ARG A 44 -22.97 -23.09 -2.17
C ARG A 44 -23.62 -24.17 -1.31
N ALA A 45 -23.76 -23.91 -0.01
CA ALA A 45 -24.41 -24.79 0.95
C ALA A 45 -25.92 -24.95 0.68
N ASP A 46 -26.55 -23.95 0.07
CA ASP A 46 -27.99 -23.91 -0.21
C ASP A 46 -28.39 -24.54 -1.55
N VAL A 47 -27.45 -25.18 -2.27
CA VAL A 47 -27.68 -25.77 -3.59
C VAL A 47 -27.50 -27.29 -3.57
N SER A 48 -28.45 -27.99 -4.17
CA SER A 48 -28.33 -29.40 -4.56
C SER A 48 -28.91 -29.61 -5.96
N GLY A 49 -28.22 -30.39 -6.81
CA GLY A 49 -28.53 -30.53 -8.23
C GLY A 49 -29.94 -31.06 -8.52
N GLY A 50 -30.50 -31.89 -7.64
CA GLY A 50 -31.83 -32.48 -7.83
C GLY A 50 -32.97 -31.47 -7.91
N ASN A 51 -32.84 -30.29 -7.28
CA ASN A 51 -33.93 -29.31 -7.13
C ASN A 51 -33.50 -27.85 -7.41
N TYR A 52 -32.31 -27.60 -7.95
CA TYR A 52 -31.90 -26.23 -8.26
C TYR A 52 -32.67 -25.69 -9.48
N ASP A 53 -33.42 -24.62 -9.26
CA ASP A 53 -34.40 -24.07 -10.21
C ASP A 53 -33.86 -22.94 -11.10
N LYS A 54 -32.56 -22.65 -11.00
CA LYS A 54 -31.85 -21.64 -11.79
C LYS A 54 -30.71 -22.25 -12.58
N VAL A 55 -30.16 -21.48 -13.52
CA VAL A 55 -28.93 -21.86 -14.23
C VAL A 55 -27.77 -21.90 -13.23
N ALA A 56 -27.07 -23.02 -13.13
CA ALA A 56 -25.86 -23.12 -12.32
C ALA A 56 -24.68 -22.46 -13.04
N ILE A 57 -23.91 -21.63 -12.34
CA ILE A 57 -22.70 -21.00 -12.87
C ILE A 57 -21.49 -21.68 -12.26
N ILE A 58 -20.66 -22.30 -13.09
CA ILE A 58 -19.50 -23.06 -12.62
C ILE A 58 -18.24 -22.48 -13.24
N SER A 59 -17.20 -22.30 -12.44
CA SER A 59 -15.87 -21.94 -12.93
C SER A 59 -14.81 -22.72 -12.16
N GLY A 60 -13.55 -22.47 -12.44
CA GLY A 60 -12.44 -23.19 -11.82
C GLY A 60 -11.12 -22.96 -12.54
N GLY A 61 -10.16 -23.81 -12.18
CA GLY A 61 -8.79 -23.76 -12.68
C GLY A 61 -7.80 -24.12 -11.58
N GLY A 62 -6.51 -23.96 -11.86
CA GLY A 62 -5.49 -24.12 -10.82
C GLY A 62 -5.67 -23.14 -9.66
N SER A 63 -5.30 -23.59 -8.47
CA SER A 63 -5.26 -22.75 -7.26
C SER A 63 -4.04 -21.81 -7.25
N GLY A 64 -4.02 -20.87 -6.31
CA GLY A 64 -2.99 -19.83 -6.21
C GLY A 64 -3.43 -18.47 -6.75
N HIS A 65 -4.72 -18.31 -7.04
CA HIS A 65 -5.33 -17.06 -7.51
C HIS A 65 -6.38 -16.49 -6.56
N GLU A 66 -6.40 -17.00 -5.32
CA GLU A 66 -7.41 -16.68 -4.32
C GLU A 66 -7.53 -15.15 -4.12
N PRO A 67 -8.76 -14.60 -4.05
CA PRO A 67 -10.03 -15.30 -3.87
C PRO A 67 -10.60 -15.99 -5.13
N ALA A 68 -9.99 -15.84 -6.32
CA ALA A 68 -10.45 -16.55 -7.50
C ALA A 68 -10.19 -18.07 -7.38
N HIS A 69 -11.17 -18.96 -7.56
CA HIS A 69 -12.59 -18.69 -7.83
C HIS A 69 -13.50 -18.93 -6.63
N ALA A 70 -13.06 -19.69 -5.63
CA ALA A 70 -13.90 -20.16 -4.53
C ALA A 70 -14.47 -19.02 -3.68
N GLY A 71 -13.76 -17.90 -3.55
CA GLY A 71 -14.27 -16.69 -2.91
C GLY A 71 -15.40 -16.00 -3.68
N PHE A 72 -15.64 -16.36 -4.95
CA PHE A 72 -16.75 -15.85 -5.75
C PHE A 72 -17.94 -16.81 -5.83
N VAL A 73 -17.93 -17.88 -5.02
CA VAL A 73 -19.08 -18.78 -4.84
C VAL A 73 -20.07 -18.14 -3.89
N GLY A 74 -21.32 -18.03 -4.33
CA GLY A 74 -22.39 -17.37 -3.59
C GLY A 74 -23.57 -17.00 -4.49
N GLU A 75 -24.75 -16.84 -3.89
CA GLU A 75 -25.93 -16.35 -4.60
C GLU A 75 -25.61 -15.05 -5.36
N GLY A 76 -26.00 -14.96 -6.63
CA GLY A 76 -25.70 -13.81 -7.50
C GLY A 76 -24.33 -13.83 -8.19
N MET A 77 -23.49 -14.85 -7.97
CA MET A 77 -22.21 -15.10 -8.66
C MET A 77 -22.07 -16.60 -9.02
N LEU A 78 -20.97 -17.27 -8.61
CA LEU A 78 -20.74 -18.67 -8.93
C LEU A 78 -21.60 -19.57 -8.02
N THR A 79 -22.09 -20.67 -8.61
CA THR A 79 -22.75 -21.77 -7.90
C THR A 79 -21.73 -22.75 -7.33
N ALA A 80 -20.66 -23.02 -8.10
CA ALA A 80 -19.53 -23.84 -7.67
C ALA A 80 -18.21 -23.37 -8.30
N ALA A 81 -17.10 -23.66 -7.62
CA ALA A 81 -15.74 -23.49 -8.09
C ALA A 81 -15.00 -24.83 -8.01
N ILE A 82 -14.37 -25.24 -9.12
CA ILE A 82 -13.55 -26.45 -9.20
C ILE A 82 -12.08 -26.05 -9.01
N CYS A 83 -11.47 -26.50 -7.92
CA CYS A 83 -10.10 -26.16 -7.54
C CYS A 83 -9.14 -27.26 -8.00
N GLY A 84 -8.24 -26.91 -8.93
CA GLY A 84 -7.08 -27.76 -9.25
C GLY A 84 -5.93 -27.55 -8.28
N GLU A 85 -4.82 -28.25 -8.51
CA GLU A 85 -3.57 -27.98 -7.77
C GLU A 85 -3.03 -26.58 -8.10
N VAL A 86 -2.02 -26.12 -7.37
CA VAL A 86 -1.42 -24.79 -7.59
C VAL A 86 -0.95 -24.63 -9.04
N PHE A 87 -1.55 -23.69 -9.76
CA PHE A 87 -1.34 -23.39 -11.18
C PHE A 87 -1.56 -24.57 -12.16
N ALA A 88 -2.25 -25.62 -11.73
CA ALA A 88 -2.61 -26.76 -12.58
C ALA A 88 -4.12 -26.92 -12.70
N SER A 89 -4.61 -27.07 -13.93
CA SER A 89 -6.04 -27.24 -14.19
C SER A 89 -6.64 -28.43 -13.42
N PRO A 90 -7.89 -28.34 -12.92
CA PRO A 90 -8.55 -29.46 -12.25
C PRO A 90 -8.76 -30.64 -13.20
N GLN A 91 -8.81 -31.83 -12.61
CA GLN A 91 -9.08 -33.07 -13.34
C GLN A 91 -10.52 -33.12 -13.86
N VAL A 92 -10.73 -33.80 -14.98
CA VAL A 92 -12.03 -33.96 -15.64
C VAL A 92 -13.09 -34.50 -14.68
N ASP A 93 -12.75 -35.50 -13.86
CA ASP A 93 -13.68 -36.13 -12.92
C ASP A 93 -14.16 -35.15 -11.84
N ALA A 94 -13.28 -34.26 -11.35
CA ALA A 94 -13.66 -33.24 -10.38
C ALA A 94 -14.60 -32.19 -10.99
N ILE A 95 -14.36 -31.79 -12.25
CA ILE A 95 -15.25 -30.87 -12.97
C ILE A 95 -16.62 -31.51 -13.18
N LEU A 96 -16.63 -32.77 -13.63
CA LEU A 96 -17.86 -33.53 -13.88
C LEU A 96 -18.65 -33.77 -12.59
N ALA A 97 -17.97 -34.06 -11.48
CA ALA A 97 -18.58 -34.15 -10.15
C ALA A 97 -19.25 -32.83 -9.74
N GLY A 98 -18.57 -31.69 -9.96
CA GLY A 98 -19.16 -30.37 -9.74
C GLY A 98 -20.39 -30.10 -10.60
N ILE A 99 -20.35 -30.42 -11.89
CA ILE A 99 -21.52 -30.29 -12.79
C ILE A 99 -22.70 -31.09 -12.25
N ARG A 100 -22.50 -32.38 -11.94
CA ARG A 100 -23.55 -33.26 -11.40
C ARG A 100 -24.11 -32.74 -10.07
N ALA A 101 -23.26 -32.18 -9.22
CA ALA A 101 -23.64 -31.74 -7.88
C ALA A 101 -24.57 -30.51 -7.87
N VAL A 102 -24.41 -29.57 -8.82
CA VAL A 102 -25.13 -28.29 -8.78
C VAL A 102 -26.07 -28.02 -9.95
N THR A 103 -26.10 -28.89 -10.97
CA THR A 103 -26.88 -28.64 -12.19
C THR A 103 -28.28 -29.25 -12.12
N GLY A 104 -29.29 -28.38 -12.08
CA GLY A 104 -30.70 -28.77 -12.17
C GLY A 104 -31.27 -28.71 -13.60
N PRO A 105 -32.62 -28.77 -13.77
CA PRO A 105 -33.28 -28.83 -15.08
C PRO A 105 -33.01 -27.65 -16.03
N MET A 106 -32.63 -26.50 -15.45
CA MET A 106 -32.25 -25.29 -16.19
C MET A 106 -30.86 -25.37 -16.81
N GLY A 107 -30.03 -26.33 -16.41
CA GLY A 107 -28.67 -26.53 -16.92
C GLY A 107 -27.61 -25.66 -16.24
N CYS A 108 -26.39 -25.72 -16.76
CA CYS A 108 -25.26 -24.97 -16.22
C CYS A 108 -24.43 -24.28 -17.30
N LEU A 109 -23.85 -23.14 -16.94
CA LEU A 109 -22.83 -22.44 -17.73
C LEU A 109 -21.46 -22.66 -17.10
N LEU A 110 -20.51 -23.17 -17.90
CA LEU A 110 -19.09 -23.23 -17.56
C LEU A 110 -18.39 -21.96 -18.04
N ILE A 111 -17.77 -21.22 -17.11
CA ILE A 111 -16.93 -20.06 -17.42
C ILE A 111 -15.46 -20.47 -17.26
N VAL A 112 -14.74 -20.57 -18.38
CA VAL A 112 -13.39 -21.15 -18.42
C VAL A 112 -12.38 -20.09 -18.81
N LYS A 113 -11.32 -19.91 -18.01
CA LYS A 113 -10.20 -19.04 -18.36
C LYS A 113 -9.47 -19.64 -19.56
N ASN A 114 -9.01 -18.81 -20.50
CA ASN A 114 -8.38 -19.30 -21.73
C ASN A 114 -6.93 -19.78 -21.50
N TYR A 115 -6.80 -20.93 -20.85
CA TYR A 115 -5.58 -21.72 -20.73
C TYR A 115 -5.81 -23.10 -21.33
N THR A 116 -4.79 -23.66 -21.98
CA THR A 116 -4.93 -24.93 -22.72
C THR A 116 -5.42 -26.06 -21.80
N GLY A 117 -4.84 -26.21 -20.61
CA GLY A 117 -5.27 -27.22 -19.64
C GLY A 117 -6.73 -27.06 -19.25
N ASP A 118 -7.14 -25.84 -18.90
CA ASP A 118 -8.53 -25.52 -18.53
C ASP A 118 -9.50 -25.82 -19.68
N ARG A 119 -9.18 -25.42 -20.91
CA ARG A 119 -10.02 -25.67 -22.09
C ARG A 119 -10.22 -27.15 -22.38
N LEU A 120 -9.15 -27.94 -22.29
CA LEU A 120 -9.21 -29.37 -22.57
C LEU A 120 -10.00 -30.10 -21.47
N ASN A 121 -9.70 -29.85 -20.20
CA ASN A 121 -10.35 -30.54 -19.09
C ASN A 121 -11.83 -30.17 -18.95
N PHE A 122 -12.17 -28.86 -18.98
CA PHE A 122 -13.57 -28.43 -18.92
C PHE A 122 -14.34 -28.82 -20.18
N GLY A 123 -13.71 -28.78 -21.36
CA GLY A 123 -14.34 -29.19 -22.61
C GLY A 123 -14.72 -30.68 -22.59
N LEU A 124 -13.80 -31.55 -22.17
CA LEU A 124 -14.10 -32.98 -22.05
C LEU A 124 -15.17 -33.27 -20.99
N ALA A 125 -15.11 -32.61 -19.83
CA ALA A 125 -16.14 -32.73 -18.79
C ALA A 125 -17.52 -32.27 -19.29
N ALA A 126 -17.58 -31.20 -20.08
CA ALA A 126 -18.83 -30.70 -20.65
C ALA A 126 -19.45 -31.71 -21.63
N GLU A 127 -18.64 -32.30 -22.53
CA GLU A 127 -19.13 -33.31 -23.47
C GLU A 127 -19.59 -34.59 -22.74
N GLN A 128 -18.87 -35.02 -21.71
CA GLN A 128 -19.28 -36.13 -20.87
C GLN A 128 -20.60 -35.84 -20.14
N ALA A 129 -20.75 -34.66 -19.52
CA ALA A 129 -21.99 -34.25 -18.87
C ALA A 129 -23.18 -34.16 -19.85
N LYS A 130 -22.97 -33.67 -21.07
CA LYS A 130 -24.02 -33.68 -22.12
C LYS A 130 -24.44 -35.09 -22.48
N SER A 131 -23.49 -36.03 -22.57
CA SER A 131 -23.79 -37.45 -22.82
C SER A 131 -24.63 -38.08 -21.69
N GLU A 132 -24.53 -37.54 -20.47
CA GLU A 132 -25.33 -37.93 -19.29
C GLU A 132 -26.68 -37.21 -19.22
N GLY A 133 -27.00 -36.35 -20.19
CA GLY A 133 -28.28 -35.64 -20.29
C GLY A 133 -28.31 -34.25 -19.64
N TYR A 134 -27.19 -33.75 -19.12
CA TYR A 134 -27.12 -32.38 -18.60
C TYR A 134 -27.11 -31.35 -19.73
N LYS A 135 -27.81 -30.23 -19.52
CA LYS A 135 -27.72 -29.06 -20.41
C LYS A 135 -26.52 -28.23 -19.99
N VAL A 136 -25.51 -28.16 -20.83
CA VAL A 136 -24.25 -27.47 -20.53
C VAL A 136 -23.88 -26.52 -21.65
N GLU A 137 -23.69 -25.25 -21.32
CA GLU A 137 -23.04 -24.26 -22.18
C GLU A 137 -21.64 -23.94 -21.65
N THR A 138 -20.76 -23.46 -22.51
CA THR A 138 -19.39 -23.09 -22.13
C THR A 138 -18.98 -21.80 -22.81
N ILE A 139 -18.42 -20.87 -22.04
CA ILE A 139 -17.73 -19.69 -22.56
C ILE A 139 -16.27 -19.69 -22.15
N ILE A 140 -15.44 -19.18 -23.05
CA ILE A 140 -14.00 -19.00 -22.83
C ILE A 140 -13.73 -17.52 -22.62
N VAL A 141 -13.08 -17.18 -21.50
CA VAL A 141 -12.67 -15.80 -21.21
C VAL A 141 -11.19 -15.62 -21.55
N GLY A 142 -10.92 -14.77 -22.53
CA GLY A 142 -9.59 -14.37 -22.96
C GLY A 142 -9.48 -12.85 -23.00
N ASP A 143 -9.31 -12.24 -21.84
CA ASP A 143 -9.30 -10.79 -21.64
C ASP A 143 -7.89 -10.17 -21.65
N ASP A 144 -6.82 -10.95 -21.65
CA ASP A 144 -5.45 -10.40 -21.68
C ASP A 144 -5.12 -9.62 -22.97
N CYS A 145 -4.65 -8.38 -22.81
CA CYS A 145 -4.26 -7.46 -23.87
C CYS A 145 -2.75 -7.28 -24.01
N ALA A 146 -1.92 -7.94 -23.18
CA ALA A 146 -0.48 -7.74 -23.16
C ALA A 146 0.22 -8.11 -24.48
N LEU A 147 -0.16 -9.24 -25.07
CA LEU A 147 0.52 -9.78 -26.25
C LEU A 147 -0.21 -9.36 -27.54
N PRO A 148 0.48 -8.76 -28.54
CA PRO A 148 -0.11 -8.42 -29.84
C PRO A 148 -0.39 -9.67 -30.71
N PRO A 149 -1.24 -9.59 -31.75
CA PRO A 149 -1.42 -10.68 -32.73
C PRO A 149 -0.18 -10.84 -33.63
N PRO A 150 0.06 -12.02 -34.23
CA PRO A 150 -0.70 -13.27 -34.13
C PRO A 150 -0.33 -14.11 -32.89
N ARG A 151 -1.32 -14.80 -32.29
CA ARG A 151 -1.20 -15.53 -31.01
C ARG A 151 -1.43 -17.04 -31.10
N GLY A 152 -1.27 -17.59 -32.31
CA GLY A 152 -1.57 -19.00 -32.60
C GLY A 152 -3.00 -19.39 -32.25
N ILE A 153 -3.22 -20.69 -32.04
CA ILE A 153 -4.54 -21.27 -31.68
C ILE A 153 -4.95 -21.02 -30.21
N ALA A 154 -4.00 -20.66 -29.35
CA ALA A 154 -4.22 -20.49 -27.92
C ALA A 154 -5.01 -19.20 -27.63
N GLY A 155 -4.73 -18.11 -28.36
CA GLY A 155 -5.44 -16.84 -28.17
C GLY A 155 -4.97 -16.04 -26.95
N ARG A 156 -5.88 -15.23 -26.37
CA ARG A 156 -5.64 -14.35 -25.21
C ARG A 156 -5.74 -15.11 -23.90
N ARG A 157 -4.83 -14.94 -22.95
CA ARG A 157 -4.98 -15.51 -21.59
C ARG A 157 -6.24 -14.98 -20.90
N GLY A 158 -6.83 -15.77 -19.99
CA GLY A 158 -7.94 -15.35 -19.14
C GLY A 158 -7.44 -14.88 -17.77
N LEU A 159 -7.64 -13.61 -17.43
CA LEU A 159 -7.13 -12.93 -16.24
C LEU A 159 -8.29 -12.35 -15.40
N ALA A 160 -8.01 -11.30 -14.62
CA ALA A 160 -8.92 -10.71 -13.63
C ALA A 160 -10.27 -10.24 -14.19
N GLY A 161 -10.36 -9.91 -15.49
CA GLY A 161 -11.63 -9.54 -16.13
C GLY A 161 -12.66 -10.68 -16.09
N THR A 162 -12.22 -11.92 -15.93
CA THR A 162 -13.08 -13.10 -15.68
C THR A 162 -14.02 -12.89 -14.50
N ILE A 163 -13.60 -12.18 -13.45
CA ILE A 163 -14.44 -11.96 -12.25
C ILE A 163 -15.64 -11.06 -12.57
N LEU A 164 -15.48 -10.08 -13.47
CA LEU A 164 -16.60 -9.28 -13.95
C LEU A 164 -17.59 -10.12 -14.77
N VAL A 165 -17.09 -11.09 -15.54
CA VAL A 165 -17.91 -12.03 -16.30
C VAL A 165 -18.70 -12.95 -15.35
N HIS A 166 -18.07 -13.44 -14.28
CA HIS A 166 -18.75 -14.20 -13.21
C HIS A 166 -19.91 -13.41 -12.62
N LYS A 167 -19.68 -12.12 -12.33
CA LYS A 167 -20.70 -11.25 -11.74
C LYS A 167 -21.88 -11.03 -12.69
N VAL A 168 -21.60 -10.80 -13.98
CA VAL A 168 -22.66 -10.63 -15.00
C VAL A 168 -23.48 -11.91 -15.15
N ALA A 169 -22.82 -13.05 -15.34
CA ALA A 169 -23.47 -14.34 -15.52
C ALA A 169 -24.27 -14.77 -14.28
N GLY A 170 -23.69 -14.63 -13.09
CA GLY A 170 -24.34 -14.98 -11.83
C GLY A 170 -25.56 -14.12 -11.52
N ALA A 171 -25.49 -12.81 -11.78
CA ALA A 171 -26.64 -11.92 -11.61
C ALA A 171 -27.74 -12.20 -12.66
N ALA A 172 -27.37 -12.56 -13.88
CA ALA A 172 -28.32 -12.99 -14.91
C ALA A 172 -29.06 -14.28 -14.51
N ALA A 173 -28.32 -15.29 -14.08
CA ALA A 173 -28.88 -16.56 -13.60
C ALA A 173 -29.73 -16.39 -12.34
N ALA A 174 -29.27 -15.57 -11.38
CA ALA A 174 -30.03 -15.27 -10.16
C ALA A 174 -31.37 -14.59 -10.48
N GLY A 175 -31.42 -13.79 -11.56
CA GLY A 175 -32.62 -13.15 -12.10
C GLY A 175 -33.55 -14.09 -12.89
N GLY A 176 -33.23 -15.38 -13.00
CA GLY A 176 -34.10 -16.40 -13.60
C GLY A 176 -34.02 -16.52 -15.11
N LEU A 177 -32.98 -15.96 -15.76
CA LEU A 177 -32.77 -16.09 -17.20
C LEU A 177 -32.50 -17.56 -17.59
N SER A 178 -32.84 -17.92 -18.83
CA SER A 178 -32.54 -19.23 -19.39
C SER A 178 -31.05 -19.44 -19.64
N LEU A 179 -30.60 -20.70 -19.77
CA LEU A 179 -29.19 -21.02 -20.02
C LEU A 179 -28.62 -20.30 -21.26
N ALA A 180 -29.40 -20.24 -22.34
CA ALA A 180 -28.99 -19.58 -23.57
C ALA A 180 -28.82 -18.06 -23.39
N GLU A 181 -29.73 -17.41 -22.66
CA GLU A 181 -29.65 -15.97 -22.36
C GLU A 181 -28.47 -15.66 -21.43
N VAL A 182 -28.26 -16.46 -20.39
CA VAL A 182 -27.12 -16.34 -19.47
C VAL A 182 -25.80 -16.50 -20.23
N ALA A 183 -25.69 -17.52 -21.09
CA ALA A 183 -24.51 -17.74 -21.92
C ALA A 183 -24.25 -16.57 -22.87
N ALA A 184 -25.31 -16.00 -23.48
CA ALA A 184 -25.20 -14.84 -24.36
C ALA A 184 -24.76 -13.57 -23.60
N GLU A 185 -25.31 -13.31 -22.41
CA GLU A 185 -24.87 -12.18 -21.56
C GLU A 185 -23.41 -12.35 -21.12
N ALA A 186 -23.01 -13.55 -20.70
CA ALA A 186 -21.65 -13.84 -20.25
C ALA A 186 -20.63 -13.72 -21.39
N LYS A 187 -20.97 -14.25 -22.58
CA LYS A 187 -20.12 -14.14 -23.78
C LYS A 187 -19.92 -12.68 -24.18
N ARG A 188 -21.00 -11.90 -24.22
CA ARG A 188 -20.93 -10.46 -24.48
C ARG A 188 -20.06 -9.75 -23.43
N ALA A 189 -20.20 -10.07 -22.15
CA ALA A 189 -19.35 -9.48 -21.11
C ALA A 189 -17.86 -9.82 -21.33
N ALA A 190 -17.54 -11.07 -21.69
CA ALA A 190 -16.18 -11.50 -21.98
C ALA A 190 -15.55 -10.79 -23.20
N GLU A 191 -16.35 -10.50 -24.23
CA GLU A 191 -15.92 -9.76 -25.43
C GLU A 191 -15.73 -8.24 -25.16
N MET A 192 -16.30 -7.73 -24.08
CA MET A 192 -16.30 -6.31 -23.72
C MET A 192 -15.23 -5.94 -22.69
N VAL A 193 -14.42 -6.90 -22.23
CA VAL A 193 -13.40 -6.70 -21.20
C VAL A 193 -11.98 -6.96 -21.71
N GLY A 194 -11.07 -6.08 -21.30
CA GLY A 194 -9.65 -6.16 -21.61
C GLY A 194 -8.82 -5.90 -20.37
N THR A 195 -7.79 -6.70 -20.16
CA THR A 195 -6.95 -6.70 -18.97
C THR A 195 -5.48 -6.69 -19.36
N MET A 196 -4.66 -5.94 -18.63
CA MET A 196 -3.21 -6.08 -18.70
C MET A 196 -2.61 -5.90 -17.31
N GLY A 197 -1.66 -6.78 -16.98
CA GLY A 197 -0.91 -6.78 -15.73
C GLY A 197 0.47 -6.13 -15.83
N VAL A 198 1.02 -5.79 -14.68
CA VAL A 198 2.42 -5.42 -14.47
C VAL A 198 2.89 -6.08 -13.17
N ALA A 199 4.06 -6.71 -13.21
CA ALA A 199 4.65 -7.39 -12.06
C ALA A 199 5.97 -6.72 -11.66
N LEU A 200 6.18 -6.55 -10.36
CA LEU A 200 7.42 -6.06 -9.73
C LEU A 200 8.29 -7.21 -9.21
N SER A 201 7.68 -8.39 -9.04
CA SER A 201 8.35 -9.63 -8.65
C SER A 201 7.60 -10.80 -9.27
N VAL A 202 8.25 -11.97 -9.30
CA VAL A 202 7.59 -13.24 -9.62
C VAL A 202 7.06 -13.89 -8.34
N CYS A 203 5.98 -14.67 -8.44
CA CYS A 203 5.46 -15.42 -7.32
C CYS A 203 6.41 -16.56 -6.88
N THR A 204 6.35 -16.93 -5.62
CA THR A 204 7.01 -18.12 -5.07
C THR A 204 6.01 -19.28 -5.06
N LEU A 205 6.34 -20.43 -5.64
CA LEU A 205 5.49 -21.62 -5.51
C LEU A 205 5.67 -22.28 -4.12
N PRO A 206 4.63 -22.90 -3.53
CA PRO A 206 4.77 -23.68 -2.30
C PRO A 206 5.88 -24.72 -2.42
N GLY A 207 6.75 -24.78 -1.41
CA GLY A 207 7.89 -25.72 -1.38
C GLY A 207 9.04 -25.40 -2.33
N GLN A 208 8.98 -24.29 -3.08
CA GLN A 208 10.03 -23.86 -4.01
C GLN A 208 10.74 -22.60 -3.52
N VAL A 209 11.93 -22.33 -4.06
CA VAL A 209 12.67 -21.08 -3.87
C VAL A 209 12.09 -20.01 -4.79
N THR A 210 12.01 -18.77 -4.32
CA THR A 210 11.62 -17.62 -5.14
C THR A 210 12.59 -17.43 -6.31
N SER A 211 12.07 -17.26 -7.52
CA SER A 211 12.90 -16.94 -8.69
C SER A 211 13.35 -15.48 -8.64
N ASP A 212 14.61 -15.23 -8.99
CA ASP A 212 15.24 -13.91 -9.04
C ASP A 212 15.24 -13.27 -10.45
N ARG A 213 14.44 -13.82 -11.38
CA ARG A 213 14.37 -13.37 -12.78
C ARG A 213 14.05 -11.88 -12.92
N LEU A 214 13.29 -11.32 -11.98
CA LEU A 214 13.04 -9.88 -11.87
C LEU A 214 13.90 -9.33 -10.73
N GLY A 215 15.03 -8.71 -11.09
CA GLY A 215 15.89 -8.01 -10.14
C GLY A 215 15.21 -6.77 -9.53
N PRO A 216 15.82 -6.12 -8.52
CA PRO A 216 15.19 -5.09 -7.70
C PRO A 216 14.80 -3.80 -8.44
N GLU A 217 15.36 -3.56 -9.62
CA GLU A 217 15.12 -2.35 -10.42
C GLU A 217 14.27 -2.61 -11.68
N LYS A 218 13.72 -3.82 -11.81
CA LYS A 218 12.97 -4.24 -13.00
C LYS A 218 11.49 -4.44 -12.69
N MET A 219 10.66 -4.22 -13.69
CA MET A 219 9.26 -4.63 -13.75
C MET A 219 8.99 -5.39 -15.05
N GLU A 220 7.96 -6.21 -15.06
CA GLU A 220 7.54 -6.96 -16.23
C GLU A 220 6.13 -6.60 -16.65
N LEU A 221 6.00 -6.16 -17.90
CA LEU A 221 4.77 -5.74 -18.51
C LEU A 221 4.06 -6.95 -19.09
N GLY A 222 2.83 -7.19 -18.66
CA GLY A 222 2.00 -8.27 -19.17
C GLY A 222 2.38 -9.67 -18.69
N LEU A 223 3.05 -9.78 -17.54
CA LEU A 223 3.34 -11.08 -16.93
C LEU A 223 2.04 -11.84 -16.61
N GLY A 224 2.04 -13.16 -16.87
CA GLY A 224 0.87 -14.02 -16.67
C GLY A 224 0.65 -14.43 -15.22
N ILE A 225 -0.58 -14.81 -14.87
CA ILE A 225 -0.96 -15.17 -13.50
C ILE A 225 -0.32 -16.48 -12.99
N HIS A 226 0.32 -17.29 -13.84
CA HIS A 226 1.09 -18.46 -13.40
C HIS A 226 2.61 -18.22 -13.47
N GLY A 227 3.04 -16.96 -13.59
CA GLY A 227 4.45 -16.59 -13.73
C GLY A 227 4.99 -16.68 -15.16
N GLU A 228 4.12 -16.86 -16.16
CA GLU A 228 4.55 -16.92 -17.56
C GLU A 228 5.13 -15.58 -18.03
N PRO A 229 6.20 -15.58 -18.84
CA PRO A 229 6.81 -14.35 -19.34
C PRO A 229 5.80 -13.38 -19.94
N GLY A 230 6.02 -12.10 -19.67
CA GLY A 230 5.22 -11.01 -20.20
C GLY A 230 5.61 -10.58 -21.60
N ALA A 231 5.06 -9.44 -22.02
CA ALA A 231 5.40 -8.81 -23.29
C ALA A 231 6.80 -8.19 -23.28
N ALA A 232 7.23 -7.63 -22.14
CA ALA A 232 8.54 -6.99 -22.00
C ALA A 232 8.98 -6.87 -20.54
N VAL A 233 10.29 -6.90 -20.30
CA VAL A 233 10.92 -6.48 -19.04
C VAL A 233 11.45 -5.05 -19.23
N ALA A 234 11.15 -4.17 -18.28
CA ALA A 234 11.55 -2.76 -18.31
C ALA A 234 12.13 -2.33 -16.95
N ASP A 235 12.82 -1.19 -16.94
CA ASP A 235 13.21 -0.54 -15.68
C ASP A 235 11.97 -0.06 -14.92
N MET A 236 12.06 -0.02 -13.58
CA MET A 236 11.02 0.56 -12.74
C MET A 236 10.66 1.97 -13.20
N GLN A 237 9.35 2.25 -13.33
CA GLN A 237 8.83 3.54 -13.76
C GLN A 237 7.87 4.12 -12.71
N PRO A 238 7.72 5.46 -12.66
CA PRO A 238 6.63 6.08 -11.92
C PRO A 238 5.28 5.50 -12.34
N VAL A 239 4.39 5.27 -11.37
CA VAL A 239 3.06 4.67 -11.58
C VAL A 239 2.24 5.39 -12.66
N ASP A 240 2.41 6.70 -12.84
CA ASP A 240 1.74 7.50 -13.87
C ASP A 240 2.06 6.99 -15.28
N VAL A 241 3.33 6.63 -15.51
CA VAL A 241 3.84 6.09 -16.78
C VAL A 241 3.34 4.66 -16.98
N VAL A 242 3.41 3.84 -15.92
CA VAL A 242 2.95 2.44 -15.95
C VAL A 242 1.46 2.36 -16.30
N VAL A 243 0.63 3.14 -15.60
CA VAL A 243 -0.81 3.21 -15.86
C VAL A 243 -1.08 3.69 -17.28
N SER A 244 -0.41 4.75 -17.76
CA SER A 244 -0.58 5.25 -19.13
C SER A 244 -0.27 4.17 -20.17
N HIS A 245 0.81 3.40 -19.97
CA HIS A 245 1.17 2.30 -20.85
C HIS A 245 0.10 1.20 -20.87
N VAL A 246 -0.33 0.74 -19.69
CA VAL A 246 -1.35 -0.31 -19.54
C VAL A 246 -2.67 0.11 -20.21
N LEU A 247 -3.13 1.34 -19.98
CA LEU A 247 -4.35 1.87 -20.59
C LEU A 247 -4.25 1.96 -22.12
N LYS A 248 -3.12 2.48 -22.64
CA LYS A 248 -2.88 2.56 -24.09
C LYS A 248 -2.90 1.19 -24.75
N GLN A 249 -2.32 0.18 -24.11
CA GLN A 249 -2.30 -1.18 -24.65
C GLN A 249 -3.70 -1.80 -24.68
N ILE A 250 -4.49 -1.65 -23.59
CA ILE A 250 -5.86 -2.18 -23.55
C ILE A 250 -6.76 -1.48 -24.58
N LEU A 251 -6.61 -0.16 -24.74
CA LEU A 251 -7.46 0.68 -25.59
C LEU A 251 -6.88 0.91 -27.00
N SER A 252 -5.85 0.16 -27.39
CA SER A 252 -5.15 0.33 -28.66
C SER A 252 -6.10 0.09 -29.84
N PRO A 253 -6.29 1.08 -30.76
CA PRO A 253 -7.04 0.89 -31.99
C PRO A 253 -6.39 -0.12 -32.94
N GLU A 254 -5.07 -0.28 -32.86
CA GLU A 254 -4.32 -1.21 -33.71
C GLU A 254 -4.64 -2.67 -33.38
N THR A 255 -4.75 -2.99 -32.09
CA THR A 255 -5.11 -4.34 -31.64
C THR A 255 -6.62 -4.57 -31.60
N ASN A 256 -7.39 -3.52 -31.29
CA ASN A 256 -8.84 -3.53 -31.18
C ASN A 256 -9.39 -4.70 -30.33
N TYR A 257 -8.73 -5.00 -29.21
CA TYR A 257 -9.13 -6.11 -28.33
C TYR A 257 -10.43 -5.92 -27.59
N VAL A 258 -10.83 -4.66 -27.39
CA VAL A 258 -12.09 -4.28 -26.79
C VAL A 258 -12.72 -3.17 -27.63
N PRO A 259 -14.04 -3.23 -27.90
CA PRO A 259 -14.72 -2.25 -28.74
C PRO A 259 -15.06 -0.97 -27.96
N ILE A 260 -14.04 -0.36 -27.34
CA ILE A 260 -14.15 0.86 -26.52
C ILE A 260 -13.66 2.05 -27.31
N THR A 261 -14.53 3.04 -27.48
CA THR A 261 -14.20 4.32 -28.11
C THR A 261 -14.62 5.49 -27.22
N ARG A 262 -14.13 6.70 -27.53
CA ARG A 262 -14.46 7.92 -26.81
C ARG A 262 -15.99 8.08 -26.64
N GLY A 263 -16.43 8.52 -25.46
CA GLY A 263 -17.83 8.65 -25.09
C GLY A 263 -18.49 7.36 -24.61
N ASN A 264 -17.81 6.22 -24.68
CA ASN A 264 -18.31 4.98 -24.08
C ASN A 264 -18.26 5.06 -22.54
N ARG A 265 -19.16 4.29 -21.93
CA ARG A 265 -19.22 4.03 -20.49
C ARG A 265 -18.40 2.80 -20.16
N VAL A 266 -17.62 2.86 -19.09
CA VAL A 266 -16.70 1.78 -18.69
C VAL A 266 -16.72 1.52 -17.18
N VAL A 267 -16.37 0.29 -16.84
CA VAL A 267 -16.02 -0.16 -15.49
C VAL A 267 -14.53 -0.43 -15.44
N LEU A 268 -13.89 0.03 -14.37
CA LEU A 268 -12.48 -0.23 -14.08
C LEU A 268 -12.37 -1.19 -12.90
N MET A 269 -11.57 -2.25 -13.04
CA MET A 269 -11.07 -3.05 -11.92
C MET A 269 -9.55 -2.87 -11.83
N VAL A 270 -9.09 -2.44 -10.65
CA VAL A 270 -7.68 -2.39 -10.27
C VAL A 270 -7.42 -3.57 -9.35
N ASN A 271 -6.77 -4.60 -9.89
CA ASN A 271 -6.57 -5.88 -9.24
C ASN A 271 -5.12 -5.99 -8.74
N GLY A 272 -4.90 -6.27 -7.45
CA GLY A 272 -3.60 -6.64 -6.91
C GLY A 272 -3.26 -8.10 -7.22
N LEU A 273 -2.00 -8.38 -7.54
CA LEU A 273 -1.53 -9.73 -7.89
C LEU A 273 -1.12 -10.56 -6.66
N GLY A 274 -1.26 -10.03 -5.44
CA GLY A 274 -0.93 -10.75 -4.20
C GLY A 274 -0.30 -9.82 -3.17
N ALA A 275 0.99 -9.51 -3.34
CA ALA A 275 1.78 -8.81 -2.33
C ALA A 275 1.77 -7.27 -2.44
N THR A 276 1.03 -6.69 -3.39
CA THR A 276 0.95 -5.23 -3.54
C THR A 276 0.01 -4.60 -2.49
N PRO A 277 0.51 -3.67 -1.66
CA PRO A 277 -0.32 -2.98 -0.67
C PRO A 277 -1.49 -2.22 -1.28
N ILE A 278 -2.62 -2.15 -0.56
CA ILE A 278 -3.80 -1.39 -0.99
C ILE A 278 -3.49 0.10 -1.26
N MET A 279 -2.50 0.66 -0.56
CA MET A 279 -2.04 2.04 -0.79
C MET A 279 -1.56 2.22 -2.24
N GLU A 280 -0.75 1.30 -2.75
CA GLU A 280 -0.23 1.35 -4.13
C GLU A 280 -1.35 1.13 -5.15
N LEU A 281 -2.29 0.22 -4.88
CA LEU A 281 -3.46 0.01 -5.74
C LEU A 281 -4.35 1.27 -5.79
N MET A 282 -4.54 1.96 -4.66
CA MET A 282 -5.30 3.21 -4.60
C MET A 282 -4.59 4.35 -5.33
N ILE A 283 -3.25 4.39 -5.29
CA ILE A 283 -2.46 5.30 -6.12
C ILE A 283 -2.71 5.00 -7.60
N ALA A 284 -2.60 3.74 -8.04
CA ALA A 284 -2.87 3.35 -9.42
C ALA A 284 -4.31 3.72 -9.86
N ALA A 285 -5.32 3.47 -9.02
CA ALA A 285 -6.71 3.88 -9.27
C ALA A 285 -6.84 5.41 -9.39
N GLY A 286 -6.15 6.15 -8.53
CA GLY A 286 -6.09 7.62 -8.54
C GLY A 286 -5.46 8.21 -9.80
N LYS A 287 -4.70 7.41 -10.57
CA LYS A 287 -4.12 7.80 -11.86
C LYS A 287 -4.92 7.27 -13.05
N ALA A 288 -5.39 6.04 -12.97
CA ALA A 288 -6.13 5.39 -14.05
C ALA A 288 -7.47 6.08 -14.33
N VAL A 289 -8.21 6.47 -13.28
CA VAL A 289 -9.51 7.12 -13.46
C VAL A 289 -9.39 8.45 -14.20
N PRO A 290 -8.57 9.44 -13.77
CA PRO A 290 -8.45 10.69 -14.51
C PRO A 290 -7.95 10.50 -15.94
N GLN A 291 -7.02 9.59 -16.19
CA GLN A 291 -6.53 9.31 -17.55
C GLN A 291 -7.65 8.76 -18.44
N LEU A 292 -8.46 7.80 -17.95
CA LEU A 292 -9.64 7.30 -18.67
C LEU A 292 -10.65 8.42 -19.00
N GLN A 293 -10.91 9.32 -18.05
CA GLN A 293 -11.90 10.39 -18.20
C GLN A 293 -11.40 11.53 -19.10
N LEU A 294 -10.19 12.03 -18.86
CA LEU A 294 -9.68 13.25 -19.48
C LEU A 294 -8.96 12.96 -20.81
N GLU A 295 -8.12 11.93 -20.84
CA GLU A 295 -7.29 11.62 -22.02
C GLU A 295 -8.06 10.73 -23.01
N HIS A 296 -8.71 9.68 -22.51
CA HIS A 296 -9.48 8.75 -23.35
C HIS A 296 -10.95 9.17 -23.55
N GLY A 297 -11.45 10.16 -22.80
CA GLY A 297 -12.82 10.68 -22.91
C GLY A 297 -13.90 9.63 -22.61
N LEU A 298 -13.66 8.76 -21.63
CA LEU A 298 -14.56 7.68 -21.21
C LEU A 298 -15.30 8.05 -19.92
N ALA A 299 -16.56 7.61 -19.81
CA ALA A 299 -17.31 7.74 -18.57
C ALA A 299 -17.03 6.52 -17.66
N VAL A 300 -16.28 6.73 -16.57
CA VAL A 300 -15.95 5.66 -15.61
C VAL A 300 -17.04 5.56 -14.53
N ASP A 301 -17.96 4.62 -14.71
CA ASP A 301 -19.16 4.47 -13.85
C ASP A 301 -18.89 3.69 -12.56
N ARG A 302 -18.03 2.67 -12.61
CA ARG A 302 -17.66 1.86 -11.45
C ARG A 302 -16.15 1.69 -11.38
N VAL A 303 -15.62 1.64 -10.17
CA VAL A 303 -14.22 1.31 -9.89
C VAL A 303 -14.17 0.30 -8.77
N TYR A 304 -13.58 -0.86 -9.05
CA TYR A 304 -13.26 -1.88 -8.06
C TYR A 304 -11.76 -1.85 -7.80
N THR A 305 -11.33 -1.88 -6.55
CA THR A 305 -9.91 -1.86 -6.19
C THR A 305 -9.66 -2.81 -5.03
N GLY A 306 -8.75 -3.75 -5.21
CA GLY A 306 -8.48 -4.83 -4.26
C GLY A 306 -7.78 -6.01 -4.93
N SER A 307 -7.72 -7.16 -4.26
CA SER A 307 -7.20 -8.40 -4.82
C SER A 307 -8.38 -9.32 -5.19
N PHE A 308 -8.58 -9.54 -6.48
CA PHE A 308 -9.71 -10.31 -7.02
C PHE A 308 -9.23 -11.60 -7.71
N MET A 309 -8.10 -11.54 -8.41
CA MET A 309 -7.44 -12.70 -9.00
C MET A 309 -5.93 -12.51 -8.83
N THR A 310 -5.36 -13.20 -7.86
CA THR A 310 -3.95 -13.07 -7.49
C THR A 310 -3.07 -14.02 -8.30
N SER A 311 -1.77 -13.95 -8.04
CA SER A 311 -0.77 -14.95 -8.38
C SER A 311 0.10 -15.16 -7.15
N LEU A 312 -0.46 -15.85 -6.15
CA LEU A 312 0.16 -16.08 -4.85
C LEU A 312 0.68 -14.76 -4.20
N ASP A 313 1.99 -14.66 -3.99
CA ASP A 313 2.72 -13.55 -3.39
C ASP A 313 3.36 -12.60 -4.41
N MET A 314 2.89 -12.62 -5.66
CA MET A 314 3.38 -11.70 -6.68
C MET A 314 3.08 -10.24 -6.31
N ALA A 315 4.11 -9.41 -6.23
CA ALA A 315 3.93 -7.96 -6.18
C ALA A 315 3.69 -7.44 -7.60
N GLY A 316 2.58 -6.76 -7.80
CA GLY A 316 2.14 -6.18 -9.06
C GLY A 316 0.64 -5.89 -9.06
N PHE A 317 0.16 -5.29 -10.14
CA PHE A 317 -1.27 -5.06 -10.33
C PHE A 317 -1.69 -5.29 -11.78
N SER A 318 -2.99 -5.48 -12.02
CA SER A 318 -3.57 -5.44 -13.35
C SER A 318 -4.74 -4.46 -13.41
N LEU A 319 -4.92 -3.85 -14.57
CA LEU A 319 -6.12 -3.06 -14.87
C LEU A 319 -7.00 -3.87 -15.81
N SER A 320 -8.28 -4.02 -15.46
CA SER A 320 -9.31 -4.54 -16.35
C SER A 320 -10.30 -3.44 -16.67
N ILE A 321 -10.56 -3.22 -17.95
CA ILE A 321 -11.54 -2.23 -18.44
C ILE A 321 -12.64 -2.99 -19.15
N MET A 322 -13.87 -2.85 -18.67
CA MET A 322 -15.06 -3.43 -19.30
C MET A 322 -15.92 -2.31 -19.87
N LYS A 323 -16.27 -2.39 -21.15
CA LYS A 323 -17.33 -1.56 -21.74
C LYS A 323 -18.65 -1.90 -21.07
N ALA A 324 -19.36 -0.88 -20.60
CA ALA A 324 -20.60 -1.06 -19.87
C ALA A 324 -21.77 -0.39 -20.57
N ASP A 325 -22.90 -1.07 -20.56
CA ASP A 325 -24.22 -0.51 -20.81
C ASP A 325 -25.04 -0.58 -19.51
N GLN A 326 -26.29 -0.11 -19.55
CA GLN A 326 -27.14 -0.11 -18.36
C GLN A 326 -27.39 -1.53 -17.82
N THR A 327 -27.45 -2.54 -18.70
CA THR A 327 -27.63 -3.94 -18.31
C THR A 327 -26.41 -4.46 -17.55
N ILE A 328 -25.19 -4.26 -18.07
CA ILE A 328 -23.95 -4.65 -17.38
C ILE A 328 -23.87 -3.94 -16.02
N LEU A 329 -24.14 -2.64 -15.95
CA LEU A 329 -24.11 -1.91 -14.68
C LEU A 329 -25.11 -2.48 -13.67
N GLN A 330 -26.35 -2.76 -14.09
CA GLN A 330 -27.35 -3.41 -13.22
C GLN A 330 -26.91 -4.79 -12.75
N ARG A 331 -26.27 -5.59 -13.61
CA ARG A 331 -25.76 -6.92 -13.22
C ARG A 331 -24.61 -6.81 -12.22
N LEU A 332 -23.71 -5.84 -12.40
CA LEU A 332 -22.60 -5.59 -11.48
C LEU A 332 -23.10 -5.08 -10.12
N ASP A 333 -24.13 -4.22 -10.12
CA ASP A 333 -24.74 -3.65 -8.91
C ASP A 333 -25.68 -4.62 -8.17
N ALA A 334 -26.15 -5.68 -8.84
CA ALA A 334 -27.04 -6.66 -8.23
C ALA A 334 -26.39 -7.31 -6.99
N ALA A 335 -27.18 -7.53 -5.95
CA ALA A 335 -26.69 -8.12 -4.70
C ALA A 335 -26.04 -9.51 -4.93
N THR A 336 -25.03 -9.83 -4.13
CA THR A 336 -24.44 -11.17 -4.06
C THR A 336 -24.01 -11.51 -2.64
N LYS A 337 -24.01 -12.81 -2.32
CA LYS A 337 -23.47 -13.36 -1.07
C LYS A 337 -22.04 -13.91 -1.22
N ALA A 338 -21.42 -13.74 -2.38
CA ALA A 338 -20.06 -14.19 -2.61
C ALA A 338 -19.04 -13.36 -1.79
N PRO A 339 -18.23 -13.99 -0.92
CA PRO A 339 -17.41 -13.26 0.06
C PRO A 339 -16.27 -12.43 -0.56
N GLY A 340 -15.79 -12.80 -1.73
CA GLY A 340 -14.72 -12.12 -2.45
C GLY A 340 -15.18 -10.95 -3.31
N TRP A 341 -16.50 -10.74 -3.48
CA TRP A 341 -17.02 -9.57 -4.20
C TRP A 341 -17.04 -8.35 -3.26
N PRO A 342 -16.50 -7.19 -3.69
CA PRO A 342 -16.48 -6.01 -2.84
C PRO A 342 -17.90 -5.52 -2.58
N VAL A 343 -18.17 -5.01 -1.38
CA VAL A 343 -19.44 -4.34 -1.06
C VAL A 343 -19.70 -3.28 -2.13
N ALA A 344 -20.91 -3.32 -2.70
CA ALA A 344 -21.26 -2.54 -3.88
C ALA A 344 -20.91 -1.06 -3.69
N VAL A 345 -20.20 -0.49 -4.68
CA VAL A 345 -20.09 0.96 -4.86
C VAL A 345 -21.34 1.35 -5.65
N ASP A 346 -22.49 1.37 -4.99
CA ASP A 346 -23.75 1.75 -5.62
C ASP A 346 -23.81 3.27 -5.85
N GLY A 347 -24.56 3.66 -6.88
CA GLY A 347 -24.81 5.06 -7.20
C GLY A 347 -23.96 5.65 -8.34
N ASN A 348 -24.33 6.86 -8.75
CA ASN A 348 -23.64 7.57 -9.82
C ASN A 348 -22.38 8.24 -9.26
N ARG A 349 -21.25 7.99 -9.90
CA ARG A 349 -20.02 8.70 -9.57
C ARG A 349 -20.19 10.19 -9.91
N PRO A 350 -19.97 11.12 -8.96
CA PRO A 350 -20.03 12.54 -9.28
C PRO A 350 -18.92 12.89 -10.28
N PRO A 351 -19.18 13.82 -11.24
CA PRO A 351 -18.23 14.18 -12.29
C PRO A 351 -16.96 14.86 -11.75
N ALA A 352 -16.99 15.40 -10.52
CA ALA A 352 -15.82 15.98 -9.86
C ALA A 352 -15.86 15.76 -8.34
N LYS A 353 -14.68 15.71 -7.70
CA LYS A 353 -14.53 15.79 -6.25
C LYS A 353 -14.59 17.26 -5.83
N ILE A 354 -15.60 17.65 -5.07
CA ILE A 354 -15.71 19.01 -4.52
C ILE A 354 -15.01 19.03 -3.16
N PRO A 355 -13.94 19.83 -2.96
CA PRO A 355 -13.27 19.92 -1.67
C PRO A 355 -14.20 20.53 -0.63
N VAL A 356 -14.25 19.93 0.56
CA VAL A 356 -14.94 20.52 1.71
C VAL A 356 -14.00 21.54 2.36
N PRO A 357 -14.43 22.80 2.57
CA PRO A 357 -13.59 23.82 3.22
C PRO A 357 -13.17 23.42 4.63
N VAL A 358 -11.93 23.72 5.01
CA VAL A 358 -11.46 23.55 6.39
C VAL A 358 -12.25 24.49 7.31
N PRO A 359 -12.86 24.00 8.41
CA PRO A 359 -13.53 24.86 9.38
C PRO A 359 -12.58 25.92 9.93
N GLN A 360 -13.03 27.17 9.98
CA GLN A 360 -12.21 28.26 10.54
C GLN A 360 -11.96 28.02 12.03
N SER A 361 -10.71 28.18 12.46
CA SER A 361 -10.34 28.21 13.88
C SER A 361 -10.97 29.45 14.54
N ARG A 362 -11.63 29.28 15.69
CA ARG A 362 -12.23 30.39 16.46
C ARG A 362 -11.19 31.34 17.09
N SER A 363 -9.91 31.04 16.95
CA SER A 363 -8.80 31.83 17.49
C SER A 363 -7.84 32.23 16.36
N THR A 364 -8.21 33.24 15.58
CA THR A 364 -7.26 33.99 14.77
C THR A 364 -7.37 35.46 15.16
N LYS A 365 -6.65 35.84 16.21
CA LYS A 365 -6.08 37.19 16.21
C LYS A 365 -5.15 37.24 15.01
N ILE A 366 -5.30 38.29 14.21
CA ILE A 366 -4.50 38.58 13.03
C ILE A 366 -3.04 38.51 13.45
N ASP A 367 -2.30 37.50 12.97
CA ASP A 367 -0.84 37.53 13.02
C ASP A 367 -0.42 38.71 12.17
N GLU A 368 0.10 39.76 12.79
CA GLU A 368 0.94 40.72 12.07
C GLU A 368 2.03 39.89 11.39
N SER A 369 2.16 40.01 10.07
CA SER A 369 3.04 39.15 9.29
C SER A 369 4.48 39.31 9.76
N LEU A 370 4.96 38.38 10.58
CA LEU A 370 6.38 38.25 10.88
C LEU A 370 7.11 38.03 9.56
N SER A 371 8.05 38.92 9.26
CA SER A 371 8.80 38.91 8.01
C SER A 371 10.29 38.87 8.30
N ARG A 372 11.04 38.18 7.44
CA ARG A 372 12.50 38.14 7.54
C ARG A 372 13.09 39.58 7.49
N PRO A 373 13.96 39.96 8.45
CA PRO A 373 14.57 41.29 8.46
C PRO A 373 15.56 41.48 7.29
N LEU A 374 15.66 42.73 6.80
CA LEU A 374 16.58 43.11 5.70
C LEU A 374 18.06 43.04 6.09
N GLN A 375 18.38 43.29 7.36
CA GLN A 375 19.73 43.21 7.93
C GLN A 375 19.70 42.43 9.23
N LEU A 376 20.68 41.54 9.42
CA LEU A 376 20.79 40.71 10.61
C LEU A 376 21.76 41.33 11.62
N THR A 377 21.31 41.40 12.87
CA THR A 377 22.15 41.64 14.05
C THR A 377 23.18 40.52 14.21
N GLU A 378 24.22 40.73 15.03
CA GLU A 378 25.21 39.69 15.32
C GLU A 378 24.56 38.41 15.84
N GLN A 379 23.61 38.51 16.79
CA GLN A 379 22.84 37.36 17.28
C GLN A 379 22.00 36.71 16.19
N GLY A 380 21.37 37.51 15.32
CA GLY A 380 20.59 36.99 14.20
C GLY A 380 21.44 36.23 13.17
N GLN A 381 22.68 36.68 12.92
CA GLN A 381 23.63 35.98 12.05
C GLN A 381 24.12 34.67 12.68
N MET A 382 24.37 34.66 13.99
CA MET A 382 24.75 33.46 14.73
C MET A 382 23.62 32.43 14.74
N LEU A 383 22.38 32.88 14.99
CA LEU A 383 21.20 32.03 15.00
C LEU A 383 20.91 31.45 13.61
N GLU A 384 21.01 32.26 12.56
CA GLU A 384 20.88 31.79 11.18
C GLU A 384 21.92 30.71 10.86
N ALA A 385 23.19 30.94 11.21
CA ALA A 385 24.26 29.96 10.96
C ALA A 385 24.03 28.66 11.75
N ALA A 386 23.54 28.74 12.98
CA ALA A 386 23.20 27.58 13.80
C ALA A 386 22.06 26.76 13.19
N ILE A 387 20.96 27.43 12.79
CA ILE A 387 19.79 26.77 12.19
C ILE A 387 20.16 26.13 10.84
N ASP A 388 20.89 26.84 9.99
CA ASP A 388 21.32 26.34 8.67
C ASP A 388 22.22 25.10 8.82
N ALA A 389 23.19 25.12 9.74
CA ALA A 389 24.05 23.97 9.99
C ALA A 389 23.28 22.79 10.60
N ALA A 390 22.42 23.04 11.58
CA ALA A 390 21.59 22.03 12.23
C ALA A 390 20.67 21.30 11.25
N THR A 391 19.97 22.07 10.40
CA THR A 391 19.04 21.52 9.41
C THR A 391 19.75 20.74 8.31
N LYS A 392 20.89 21.23 7.79
CA LYS A 392 21.71 20.49 6.82
C LYS A 392 22.22 19.17 7.39
N ALA A 393 22.73 19.17 8.62
CA ALA A 393 23.19 17.95 9.27
C ALA A 393 22.09 16.87 9.37
N ILE A 394 20.84 17.27 9.63
CA ILE A 394 19.70 16.35 9.67
C ILE A 394 19.32 15.82 8.28
N VAL A 395 19.36 16.68 7.24
CA VAL A 395 19.10 16.25 5.87
C VAL A 395 20.14 15.23 5.42
N ASP A 396 21.42 15.48 5.73
CA ASP A 396 22.53 14.59 5.38
C ASP A 396 22.47 13.25 6.13
N LEU A 397 21.97 13.25 7.37
CA LEU A 397 21.86 12.04 8.20
C LEU A 397 20.59 11.22 7.90
N LYS A 398 19.72 11.66 6.99
CA LYS A 398 18.40 11.05 6.73
C LYS A 398 18.47 9.53 6.53
N ASP A 399 19.33 9.05 5.63
CA ASP A 399 19.34 7.65 5.25
C ASP A 399 19.92 6.77 6.36
N SER A 400 20.94 7.24 7.07
CA SER A 400 21.47 6.55 8.26
C SER A 400 20.46 6.46 9.40
N LEU A 401 19.69 7.53 9.64
CA LEU A 401 18.62 7.51 10.64
C LEU A 401 17.53 6.50 10.29
N ASN A 402 17.10 6.43 9.02
CA ASN A 402 16.14 5.41 8.58
C ASN A 402 16.73 4.00 8.69
N GLU A 403 18.01 3.81 8.38
CA GLU A 403 18.66 2.50 8.51
C GLU A 403 18.70 2.04 9.96
N TRP A 404 19.13 2.89 10.90
CA TRP A 404 19.13 2.54 12.33
C TRP A 404 17.72 2.30 12.84
N ASP A 405 16.77 3.16 12.47
CA ASP A 405 15.37 3.04 12.87
C ASP A 405 14.68 1.82 12.26
N SER A 406 15.09 1.33 11.09
CA SER A 406 14.53 0.10 10.52
C SER A 406 14.85 -1.15 11.35
N LYS A 407 15.91 -1.09 12.17
CA LYS A 407 16.33 -2.18 13.07
C LYS A 407 15.65 -2.11 14.43
N VAL A 408 15.32 -0.91 14.93
CA VAL A 408 14.81 -0.71 16.31
C VAL A 408 13.44 0.00 16.39
N GLY A 409 12.85 0.34 15.26
CA GLY A 409 11.62 1.11 15.11
C GLY A 409 10.89 0.77 13.80
N ASP A 410 10.34 1.78 13.13
CA ASP A 410 9.58 1.65 11.87
C ASP A 410 10.31 2.17 10.62
N GLY A 411 11.57 2.58 10.76
CA GLY A 411 12.44 2.95 9.63
C GLY A 411 12.12 4.30 8.99
N ASP A 412 11.44 5.19 9.70
CA ASP A 412 10.97 6.48 9.17
C ASP A 412 11.55 7.72 9.88
N CYS A 413 12.32 7.53 10.96
CA CYS A 413 12.86 8.61 11.78
C CYS A 413 13.60 9.67 10.94
N GLY A 414 14.50 9.24 10.06
CA GLY A 414 15.27 10.12 9.19
C GLY A 414 14.41 10.90 8.21
N SER A 415 13.44 10.22 7.60
CA SER A 415 12.45 10.85 6.71
C SER A 415 11.62 11.91 7.44
N THR A 416 11.20 11.64 8.68
CA THR A 416 10.46 12.58 9.52
C THR A 416 11.30 13.79 9.92
N MET A 417 12.55 13.58 10.36
CA MET A 417 13.48 14.66 10.72
C MET A 417 13.86 15.53 9.51
N SER A 418 14.13 14.92 8.35
CA SER A 418 14.48 15.60 7.11
C SER A 418 13.34 16.50 6.58
N ARG A 419 12.07 16.07 6.70
CA ARG A 419 10.90 16.91 6.38
C ARG A 419 10.88 18.18 7.24
N GLY A 420 11.07 18.04 8.55
CA GLY A 420 11.13 19.17 9.48
C GLY A 420 12.28 20.12 9.16
N ALA A 421 13.49 19.59 8.99
CA ALA A 421 14.67 20.38 8.66
C ALA A 421 14.50 21.16 7.35
N THR A 422 13.95 20.52 6.31
CA THR A 422 13.68 21.15 5.01
C THR A 422 12.67 22.29 5.13
N ALA A 423 11.59 22.10 5.90
CA ALA A 423 10.60 23.16 6.13
C ALA A 423 11.21 24.35 6.88
N ILE A 424 12.03 24.10 7.90
CA ILE A 424 12.76 25.15 8.63
C ILE A 424 13.68 25.93 7.68
N MET A 425 14.44 25.25 6.80
CA MET A 425 15.31 25.92 5.82
C MET A 425 14.53 26.82 4.86
N VAL A 426 13.35 26.39 4.43
CA VAL A 426 12.48 27.17 3.53
C VAL A 426 11.87 28.35 4.27
N ASP A 427 11.32 28.12 5.45
CA ASP A 427 10.62 29.14 6.23
C ASP A 427 11.60 30.18 6.79
N MET A 428 12.81 29.79 7.20
CA MET A 428 13.86 30.70 7.67
C MET A 428 14.26 31.75 6.62
N LYS A 429 14.26 31.36 5.34
CA LYS A 429 14.59 32.27 4.23
C LYS A 429 13.47 33.26 3.93
N LYS A 430 12.24 32.97 4.34
CA LYS A 430 11.04 33.73 3.94
C LYS A 430 10.40 34.51 5.08
N TYR A 431 10.29 33.90 6.26
CA TYR A 431 9.36 34.33 7.31
C TYR A 431 10.03 34.58 8.67
N TYR A 432 11.13 33.90 9.00
CA TYR A 432 11.65 33.95 10.37
C TYR A 432 12.18 35.34 10.76
N PRO A 433 11.73 35.89 11.90
CA PRO A 433 12.20 37.17 12.40
C PRO A 433 13.55 37.01 13.10
N LEU A 434 14.62 36.63 12.38
CA LEU A 434 15.92 36.20 12.94
C LEU A 434 16.58 37.17 13.94
N ASN A 435 16.20 38.46 13.96
CA ASN A 435 16.67 39.42 14.98
C ASN A 435 15.89 39.34 16.30
N ASP A 436 14.68 38.79 16.27
CA ASP A 436 13.93 38.34 17.42
C ASP A 436 14.16 36.83 17.59
N VAL A 437 15.21 36.50 18.34
CA VAL A 437 15.60 35.11 18.56
C VAL A 437 14.53 34.32 19.32
N VAL A 438 13.72 34.99 20.14
CA VAL A 438 12.64 34.36 20.92
C VAL A 438 11.53 33.94 19.98
N GLU A 439 11.05 34.86 19.16
CA GLU A 439 10.00 34.57 18.19
C GLU A 439 10.49 33.61 17.08
N THR A 440 11.78 33.66 16.72
CA THR A 440 12.38 32.66 15.81
C THR A 440 12.28 31.23 16.37
N VAL A 441 12.50 31.02 17.67
CA VAL A 441 12.31 29.70 18.31
C VAL A 441 10.85 29.24 18.24
N ASN A 442 9.90 30.17 18.38
CA ASN A 442 8.48 29.88 18.20
C ASN A 442 8.17 29.43 16.77
N GLU A 443 8.70 30.15 15.78
CA GLU A 443 8.50 29.84 14.36
C GLU A 443 9.13 28.50 13.95
N ILE A 444 10.30 28.14 14.48
CA ILE A 444 10.85 26.79 14.31
C ILE A 444 9.86 25.73 14.80
N GLY A 445 9.26 25.94 15.98
CA GLY A 445 8.23 25.05 16.52
C GLY A 445 6.98 24.98 15.63
N SER A 446 6.56 26.11 15.04
CA SER A 446 5.42 26.19 14.11
C SER A 446 5.70 25.42 12.81
N SER A 447 6.88 25.59 12.21
CA SER A 447 7.31 24.85 11.02
C SER A 447 7.34 23.35 11.28
N ILE A 448 7.92 22.92 12.40
CA ILE A 448 7.95 21.51 12.83
C ILE A 448 6.54 20.94 12.95
N ARG A 449 5.66 21.60 13.71
CA ARG A 449 4.27 21.15 13.91
C ARG A 449 3.50 20.99 12.61
N ARG A 450 3.79 21.85 11.62
CA ARG A 450 3.11 21.85 10.32
C ARG A 450 3.47 20.65 9.44
N VAL A 451 4.70 20.16 9.50
CA VAL A 451 5.21 19.16 8.53
C VAL A 451 5.67 17.83 9.15
N MET A 452 5.96 17.78 10.45
CA MET A 452 6.36 16.56 11.15
C MET A 452 5.16 15.92 11.85
N GLY A 453 4.79 14.73 11.40
CA GLY A 453 3.82 13.87 12.09
C GLY A 453 4.47 13.01 13.19
N GLY A 454 3.63 12.21 13.87
CA GLY A 454 4.09 11.22 14.86
C GLY A 454 4.70 11.82 16.13
N THR A 455 5.30 10.95 16.93
CA THR A 455 5.89 11.29 18.24
C THR A 455 7.02 12.32 18.12
N SER A 456 7.87 12.21 17.11
CA SER A 456 8.97 13.15 16.89
C SER A 456 8.48 14.57 16.65
N GLY A 457 7.43 14.76 15.83
CA GLY A 457 6.89 16.08 15.54
C GLY A 457 6.35 16.80 16.78
N ILE A 458 5.60 16.09 17.63
CA ILE A 458 5.06 16.68 18.85
C ILE A 458 6.14 16.93 19.91
N ILE A 459 7.14 16.04 20.04
CA ILE A 459 8.26 16.23 20.98
C ILE A 459 9.03 17.50 20.66
N TYR A 460 9.45 17.68 19.40
CA TYR A 460 10.20 18.87 19.02
C TYR A 460 9.33 20.15 19.07
N HIS A 461 8.02 20.04 18.82
CA HIS A 461 7.12 21.19 19.04
C HIS A 461 7.03 21.58 20.51
N ILE A 462 6.90 20.62 21.42
CA ILE A 462 6.92 20.84 22.88
C ILE A 462 8.25 21.45 23.30
N PHE A 463 9.36 20.92 22.79
CA PHE A 463 10.71 21.42 23.02
C PHE A 463 10.82 22.91 22.66
N CYS A 464 10.44 23.29 21.43
CA CYS A 464 10.48 24.68 20.98
C CYS A 464 9.52 25.58 21.76
N LYS A 465 8.30 25.12 22.07
CA LYS A 465 7.33 25.92 22.82
C LYS A 465 7.77 26.19 24.27
N ALA A 466 8.40 25.21 24.91
CA ALA A 466 8.93 25.37 26.25
C ALA A 466 10.15 26.29 26.27
N ALA A 467 11.08 26.15 25.31
CA ALA A 467 12.19 27.09 25.13
C ALA A 467 11.69 28.51 24.87
N TYR A 468 10.69 28.68 23.99
CA TYR A 468 10.03 29.97 23.73
C TYR A 468 9.45 30.58 25.00
N ALA A 469 8.68 29.82 25.77
CA ALA A 469 8.07 30.31 27.00
C ALA A 469 9.12 30.77 28.01
N GLN A 470 10.23 30.02 28.15
CA GLN A 470 11.34 30.38 29.03
C GLN A 470 12.07 31.65 28.57
N LEU A 471 12.34 31.77 27.27
CA LEU A 471 12.99 32.95 26.70
C LEU A 471 12.10 34.19 26.79
N LYS A 472 10.80 34.07 26.49
CA LYS A 472 9.83 35.19 26.52
C LYS A 472 9.60 35.76 27.91
N ALA A 473 9.76 34.95 28.97
CA ALA A 473 9.66 35.43 30.35
C ALA A 473 10.75 36.46 30.69
N ASN A 474 11.87 36.48 29.96
CA ASN A 474 12.96 37.43 30.14
C ASN A 474 12.71 38.71 29.33
N LYS A 475 12.70 39.88 30.00
CA LYS A 475 12.41 41.19 29.39
C LYS A 475 13.62 41.89 28.74
N GLN A 476 14.75 41.20 28.59
CA GLN A 476 15.97 41.76 28.02
C GLN A 476 15.94 41.69 26.49
N SER A 477 16.50 42.70 25.82
CA SER A 477 16.54 42.78 24.35
C SER A 477 17.56 41.85 23.70
N VAL A 478 18.50 41.30 24.46
CA VAL A 478 19.60 40.44 24.00
C VAL A 478 19.59 39.18 24.84
N VAL A 479 19.52 38.01 24.20
CA VAL A 479 19.51 36.72 24.91
C VAL A 479 20.94 36.29 25.21
N THR A 480 21.25 36.08 26.48
CA THR A 480 22.56 35.65 26.98
C THR A 480 22.75 34.13 26.85
N SER A 481 24.00 33.66 26.90
CA SER A 481 24.31 32.22 26.89
C SER A 481 23.66 31.46 28.05
N LYS A 482 23.55 32.09 29.23
CA LYS A 482 22.87 31.51 30.39
C LYS A 482 21.37 31.35 30.15
N GLN A 483 20.73 32.33 29.52
CA GLN A 483 19.31 32.23 29.15
C GLN A 483 19.05 31.14 28.09
N TRP A 484 19.98 30.93 27.15
CA TRP A 484 19.92 29.78 26.23
C TRP A 484 20.04 28.43 26.96
N ALA A 485 20.91 28.33 27.98
CA ALA A 485 21.04 27.13 28.79
C ALA A 485 19.79 26.85 29.63
N GLU A 486 19.18 27.88 30.23
CA GLU A 486 17.90 27.79 30.95
C GLU A 486 16.75 27.38 30.01
N ALA A 487 16.73 27.90 28.78
CA ALA A 487 15.75 27.53 27.77
C ALA A 487 15.89 26.07 27.33
N LEU A 488 17.12 25.57 27.17
CA LEU A 488 17.41 24.17 26.88
C LEU A 488 16.92 23.25 28.00
N GLU A 489 17.19 23.61 29.26
CA GLU A 489 16.72 22.86 30.43
C GLU A 489 15.18 22.81 30.48
N ALA A 490 14.52 23.96 30.31
CA ALA A 490 13.06 24.03 30.30
C ALA A 490 12.45 23.17 29.17
N ALA A 491 13.09 23.16 28.00
CA ALA A 491 12.68 22.35 26.87
C ALA A 491 12.81 20.84 27.14
N ILE A 492 13.94 20.41 27.72
CA ILE A 492 14.18 19.03 28.14
C ILE A 492 13.19 18.60 29.21
N ALA A 493 12.93 19.45 30.21
CA ALA A 493 11.97 19.18 31.28
C ALA A 493 10.55 19.00 30.73
N ALA A 494 10.13 19.84 29.77
CA ALA A 494 8.82 19.71 29.13
C ALA A 494 8.70 18.43 28.31
N VAL A 495 9.73 18.09 27.51
CA VAL A 495 9.76 16.83 26.76
C VAL A 495 9.71 15.63 27.71
N SER A 496 10.48 15.64 28.80
CA SER A 496 10.49 14.57 29.80
C SER A 496 9.10 14.43 30.46
N LYS A 497 8.49 15.55 30.85
CA LYS A 497 7.16 15.59 31.50
C LYS A 497 6.05 15.03 30.60
N TYR A 498 5.97 15.48 29.35
CA TYR A 498 4.88 15.10 28.45
C TYR A 498 5.15 13.80 27.67
N GLY A 499 6.42 13.47 27.45
CA GLY A 499 6.84 12.24 26.80
C GLY A 499 7.03 11.05 27.75
N GLY A 500 7.13 11.28 29.06
CA GLY A 500 7.30 10.24 30.08
C GLY A 500 8.68 9.57 30.09
N ALA A 501 9.63 10.05 29.28
CA ALA A 501 10.97 9.50 29.18
C ALA A 501 11.97 10.24 30.09
N SER A 502 13.09 9.59 30.40
CA SER A 502 14.18 10.12 31.23
C SER A 502 15.53 9.63 30.72
N ALA A 503 16.63 10.12 31.30
CA ALA A 503 17.96 9.57 31.00
C ALA A 503 18.00 8.06 31.28
N GLY A 504 18.67 7.31 30.40
CA GLY A 504 18.74 5.86 30.37
C GLY A 504 17.60 5.19 29.58
N TYR A 505 16.61 5.93 29.07
CA TYR A 505 15.41 5.32 28.46
C TYR A 505 15.57 5.04 26.96
N ARG A 506 16.73 5.38 26.40
CA ARG A 506 17.11 5.15 25.00
C ARG A 506 16.29 6.02 24.04
N THR A 507 16.38 7.33 24.21
CA THR A 507 15.65 8.38 23.47
C THR A 507 16.52 9.61 23.21
N LEU A 508 15.99 10.64 22.54
CA LEU A 508 16.67 11.94 22.38
C LEU A 508 17.13 12.60 23.69
N LEU A 509 16.50 12.26 24.82
CA LEU A 509 16.88 12.79 26.13
C LEU A 509 18.26 12.30 26.57
N ASP A 510 18.71 11.15 26.10
CA ASP A 510 20.05 10.61 26.39
C ASP A 510 21.16 11.43 25.73
N ALA A 511 20.85 12.19 24.68
CA ALA A 511 21.75 13.20 24.13
C ALA A 511 21.57 14.56 24.85
N LEU A 512 20.33 15.00 25.04
CA LEU A 512 20.07 16.37 25.48
C LEU A 512 20.31 16.60 26.98
N ILE A 513 20.04 15.62 27.85
CA ILE A 513 20.24 15.76 29.30
C ILE A 513 21.75 15.94 29.62
N PRO A 514 22.68 15.09 29.13
CA PRO A 514 24.11 15.31 29.34
C PRO A 514 24.62 16.65 28.78
N ALA A 515 24.13 17.06 27.60
CA ALA A 515 24.46 18.35 27.03
C ALA A 515 24.02 19.52 27.92
N SER A 516 22.76 19.50 28.39
CA SER A 516 22.27 20.54 29.29
C SER A 516 23.07 20.62 30.59
N ALA A 517 23.40 19.48 31.19
CA ALA A 517 24.21 19.42 32.41
C ALA A 517 25.61 20.05 32.21
N VAL A 518 26.33 19.65 31.15
CA VAL A 518 27.67 20.20 30.84
C VAL A 518 27.59 21.67 30.48
N LEU A 519 26.59 22.10 29.70
CA LEU A 519 26.44 23.52 29.34
C LEU A 519 26.26 24.39 30.58
N GLN A 520 25.40 23.97 31.52
CA GLN A 520 25.18 24.70 32.77
C GLN A 520 26.40 24.72 33.66
N GLU A 521 27.06 23.58 33.85
CA GLU A 521 28.27 23.47 34.66
C GLU A 521 29.35 24.45 34.17
N ARG A 522 29.64 24.42 32.86
CA ARG A 522 30.70 25.24 32.24
C ARG A 522 30.37 26.73 32.30
N LEU A 523 29.14 27.11 31.98
CA LEU A 523 28.72 28.52 32.05
C LEU A 523 28.72 29.07 33.49
N ASN A 524 28.30 28.26 34.48
CA ASN A 524 28.37 28.66 35.88
C ASN A 524 29.81 28.73 36.41
N GLY A 525 30.72 27.93 35.84
CA GLY A 525 32.16 28.00 36.09
C GLY A 525 32.87 29.22 35.47
N GLY A 526 32.17 30.00 34.64
CA GLY A 526 32.73 31.18 33.97
C GLY A 526 33.49 30.87 32.67
N ASP A 527 33.34 29.65 32.13
CA ASP A 527 33.96 29.27 30.86
C ASP A 527 33.42 30.13 29.71
N ASP A 528 34.25 30.31 28.68
CA ASP A 528 33.85 30.96 27.44
C ASP A 528 32.61 30.27 26.82
N PRO A 529 31.50 31.00 26.54
CA PRO A 529 30.25 30.39 26.10
C PRO A 529 30.33 29.54 24.84
N PHE A 530 31.22 29.87 23.91
CA PHE A 530 31.40 29.13 22.66
C PHE A 530 32.08 27.77 22.92
N ASN A 531 33.09 27.76 23.80
CA ASN A 531 33.73 26.52 24.23
C ASN A 531 32.80 25.68 25.10
N ALA A 532 32.02 26.30 26.00
CA ALA A 532 31.00 25.62 26.80
C ALA A 532 29.96 24.92 25.90
N PHE A 533 29.47 25.59 24.84
CA PHE A 533 28.53 25.00 23.89
C PHE A 533 29.16 23.84 23.09
N LEU A 534 30.43 23.96 22.69
CA LEU A 534 31.13 22.88 22.02
C LEU A 534 31.28 21.64 22.92
N LEU A 535 31.75 21.81 24.16
CA LEU A 535 31.89 20.71 25.13
C LEU A 535 30.54 20.06 25.45
N SER A 536 29.48 20.87 25.60
CA SER A 536 28.11 20.38 25.72
C SER A 536 27.70 19.50 24.53
N SER A 537 28.08 19.89 23.31
CA SER A 537 27.76 19.10 22.12
C SER A 537 28.52 17.78 22.02
N GLU A 538 29.73 17.72 22.59
CA GLU A 538 30.49 16.47 22.73
C GLU A 538 29.81 15.53 23.75
N ALA A 539 29.27 16.09 24.84
CA ALA A 539 28.48 15.34 25.80
C ALA A 539 27.18 14.79 25.19
N ALA A 540 26.50 15.56 24.32
CA ALA A 540 25.34 15.04 23.57
C ALA A 540 25.72 13.86 22.68
N LEU A 541 26.83 13.95 21.95
CA LEU A 541 27.28 12.87 21.08
C LEU A 541 27.63 11.61 21.87
N ALA A 542 28.39 11.75 22.96
CA ALA A 542 28.71 10.63 23.84
C ALA A 542 27.43 9.99 24.44
N GLY A 543 26.48 10.82 24.85
CA GLY A 543 25.17 10.37 25.32
C GLY A 543 24.40 9.56 24.26
N ALA A 544 24.33 10.08 23.04
CA ALA A 544 23.70 9.40 21.90
C ALA A 544 24.40 8.08 21.52
N GLU A 545 25.73 8.01 21.57
CA GLU A 545 26.47 6.78 21.30
C GLU A 545 26.26 5.72 22.39
N SER A 546 26.14 6.16 23.65
CA SER A 546 25.96 5.27 24.80
C SER A 546 24.62 4.53 24.81
N THR A 547 23.63 4.96 24.02
CA THR A 547 22.32 4.30 23.92
C THR A 547 22.41 2.86 23.41
N LYS A 548 23.50 2.47 22.75
CA LYS A 548 23.78 1.06 22.38
C LYS A 548 23.88 0.14 23.60
N GLN A 549 24.26 0.69 24.75
CA GLN A 549 24.43 -0.03 26.01
C GLN A 549 23.21 0.09 26.93
N MET A 550 22.12 0.72 26.45
CA MET A 550 20.92 0.95 27.25
C MET A 550 19.82 -0.03 26.89
N GLN A 551 19.00 -0.36 27.89
CA GLN A 551 17.71 -0.98 27.65
C GLN A 551 16.70 0.09 27.28
N ALA A 552 15.88 -0.17 26.25
CA ALA A 552 14.81 0.74 25.89
C ALA A 552 13.69 0.69 26.93
N GLN A 553 13.31 1.86 27.45
CA GLN A 553 12.18 2.02 28.38
C GLN A 553 11.08 2.91 27.79
N ALA A 554 11.33 3.55 26.66
CA ALA A 554 10.36 4.37 25.94
C ALA A 554 10.48 4.18 24.41
N GLY A 555 9.40 4.55 23.70
CA GLY A 555 9.34 4.47 22.24
C GLY A 555 9.23 3.04 21.68
N ARG A 556 9.31 2.91 20.36
CA ARG A 556 9.19 1.62 19.65
C ARG A 556 10.32 0.64 19.97
N SER A 557 11.48 1.15 20.37
CA SER A 557 12.63 0.36 20.82
C SER A 557 12.32 -0.58 22.00
N THR A 558 11.25 -0.32 22.77
CA THR A 558 10.81 -1.18 23.89
C THR A 558 10.36 -2.59 23.46
N TYR A 559 9.97 -2.77 22.19
CA TYR A 559 9.52 -4.06 21.65
C TYR A 559 10.68 -4.91 21.08
N VAL A 560 11.91 -4.41 21.15
CA VAL A 560 13.07 -4.98 20.45
C VAL A 560 14.02 -5.64 21.46
N SER A 561 14.60 -6.78 21.10
CA SER A 561 15.51 -7.51 21.97
C SER A 561 16.82 -6.76 22.22
N ALA A 562 17.42 -6.98 23.39
CA ALA A 562 18.67 -6.33 23.79
C ALA A 562 19.81 -6.54 22.77
N ASP A 563 19.90 -7.74 22.16
CA ASP A 563 20.91 -8.05 21.14
C ASP A 563 20.78 -7.17 19.90
N ILE A 564 19.54 -6.90 19.44
CA ILE A 564 19.30 -6.01 18.30
C ILE A 564 19.57 -4.55 18.70
N LEU A 565 19.14 -4.13 19.90
CA LEU A 565 19.39 -2.77 20.42
C LEU A 565 20.89 -2.45 20.51
N ALA A 566 21.74 -3.43 20.78
CA ALA A 566 23.19 -3.24 20.86
C ALA A 566 23.85 -2.95 19.49
N THR A 567 23.19 -3.28 18.37
CA THR A 567 23.78 -3.14 17.02
C THR A 567 23.81 -1.71 16.50
N VAL A 568 22.90 -0.84 16.98
CA VAL A 568 22.74 0.53 16.48
C VAL A 568 22.44 1.50 17.62
N PRO A 569 22.87 2.78 17.53
CA PRO A 569 22.45 3.79 18.50
C PRO A 569 20.97 4.14 18.34
N ASP A 570 20.40 4.87 19.29
CA ASP A 570 19.03 5.36 19.17
C ASP A 570 18.94 6.44 18.08
N PRO A 571 18.06 6.28 17.07
CA PRO A 571 17.93 7.27 16.00
C PRO A 571 17.55 8.67 16.53
N GLY A 572 16.69 8.75 17.54
CA GLY A 572 16.27 10.01 18.14
C GLY A 572 17.42 10.75 18.85
N ALA A 573 18.23 10.01 19.61
CA ALA A 573 19.44 10.51 20.28
C ALA A 573 20.49 10.98 19.27
N MET A 574 20.76 10.19 18.23
CA MET A 574 21.72 10.57 17.19
C MET A 574 21.27 11.80 16.41
N ALA A 575 19.98 11.89 16.08
CA ALA A 575 19.44 13.08 15.44
C ALA A 575 19.62 14.31 16.34
N ALA A 576 19.29 14.18 17.63
CA ALA A 576 19.42 15.25 18.61
C ALA A 576 20.87 15.74 18.76
N ALA A 577 21.80 14.81 18.97
CA ALA A 577 23.22 15.13 19.07
C ALA A 577 23.76 15.76 17.78
N SER A 578 23.34 15.29 16.61
CA SER A 578 23.85 15.77 15.33
C SER A 578 23.47 17.22 15.05
N TRP A 579 22.19 17.59 15.20
CA TRP A 579 21.78 18.98 14.96
C TRP A 579 22.38 19.92 16.01
N TYR A 580 22.47 19.47 17.28
CA TYR A 580 23.01 20.26 18.37
C TYR A 580 24.51 20.54 18.18
N ARG A 581 25.27 19.52 17.78
CA ARG A 581 26.71 19.65 17.46
C ARG A 581 26.96 20.48 16.22
N ALA A 582 26.15 20.34 15.17
CA ALA A 582 26.28 21.18 13.97
C ALA A 582 26.05 22.67 14.31
N ALA A 583 25.06 22.98 15.14
CA ALA A 583 24.83 24.33 15.64
C ALA A 583 26.03 24.86 16.44
N ALA A 584 26.57 24.08 17.39
CA ALA A 584 27.73 24.47 18.20
C ALA A 584 28.97 24.79 17.36
N LEU A 585 29.27 23.93 16.38
CA LEU A 585 30.39 24.12 15.46
C LEU A 585 30.21 25.37 14.59
N ALA A 586 29.00 25.62 14.09
CA ALA A 586 28.71 26.80 13.26
C ALA A 586 28.87 28.11 14.03
N VAL A 587 28.38 28.14 15.28
CA VAL A 587 28.50 29.30 16.17
C VAL A 587 29.96 29.57 16.52
N LYS A 588 30.77 28.54 16.79
CA LYS A 588 32.21 28.69 17.04
C LYS A 588 32.99 29.21 15.83
N ARG A 589 32.70 28.70 14.62
CA ARG A 589 33.37 29.11 13.37
C ARG A 589 33.14 30.57 12.99
N ARG A 590 32.05 31.19 13.43
CA ARG A 590 31.76 32.61 13.16
C ARG A 590 32.55 33.59 14.02
N ARG A 591 33.16 33.11 15.10
CA ARG A 591 34.03 33.90 15.99
C ARG A 591 35.48 33.97 15.50
N CYS A 592 35.96 32.88 14.90
CA CYS A 592 37.27 32.78 14.26
C CYS A 592 37.22 33.38 12.86
#